data_AF-G7Y9Y9-F1
#
_entry.id   AF-G7Y9Y9-F1
#
_cell.length_a   1.000
_cell.length_b   1.000
_cell.length_c   1.000
_cell.angle_alpha   90.00
_cell.angle_beta   90.00
_cell.angle_gamma   90.00
#
_symmetry.space_group_name_H-M   'P 1'
#
loop_
_entity.id
_entity.type
_entity.pdbx_description
1 polymer ?
#
loop_
_entity_poly.entity_id
_entity_poly.type
_entity_poly.pdbx_seq_one_letter_code
_entity_poly.pdbx_strand_id
1 'polypeptide(L)'
;MKANLMSYKVNLPIPIRRLQYSCRDTSPLSNAIMHPFWDWVTKFYPKWLAPNLLTFAGFLLTVLHFLILTYYNPHFDNPGSVPGWAWLLTALLVFLAHTMDGTDGKQARRTGSSSPLGELFDHGCDSWSMFFIPAALLTMCGSYSTPIRLFFLQWILLWTFLSSHWEKYITGVLFLPWAFDFAQL
;
A
#
# COMPACT_ATOMS: atom_id res chain seq x y z
N MET A 1 -32.78 26.65 26.17
CA MET A 1 -31.45 26.20 26.66
C MET A 1 -30.72 25.57 25.47
N LYS A 2 -29.96 26.36 24.71
CA LYS A 2 -29.22 25.90 23.51
C LYS A 2 -27.76 25.67 23.94
N ALA A 3 -27.29 24.43 23.83
CA ALA A 3 -25.89 24.11 24.08
C ALA A 3 -25.03 24.64 22.93
N ASN A 4 -24.16 25.60 23.23
CA ASN A 4 -23.10 26.06 22.35
C ASN A 4 -22.01 24.98 22.28
N LEU A 5 -22.01 24.17 21.22
CA LEU A 5 -20.84 23.36 20.88
C LEU A 5 -19.79 24.30 20.27
N MET A 6 -18.77 24.61 21.07
CA MET A 6 -17.56 25.27 20.57
C MET A 6 -16.92 24.37 19.51
N SER A 7 -17.03 24.77 18.25
CA SER A 7 -16.22 24.25 17.15
C SER A 7 -14.78 24.67 17.40
N TYR A 8 -13.98 23.78 18.00
CA TYR A 8 -12.53 23.90 17.96
C TYR A 8 -12.06 23.82 16.50
N LYS A 9 -11.78 24.97 15.89
CA LYS A 9 -11.00 25.03 14.65
C LYS A 9 -9.55 24.78 15.03
N VAL A 10 -9.12 23.52 14.90
CA VAL A 10 -7.69 23.23 14.85
C VAL A 10 -7.15 23.93 13.60
N ASN A 11 -6.38 25.00 13.79
CA ASN A 11 -5.63 25.65 12.71
C ASN A 11 -4.47 24.75 12.33
N LEU A 12 -4.78 23.67 11.60
CA LEU A 12 -3.75 22.98 10.82
C LEU A 12 -3.31 23.96 9.72
N PRO A 13 -2.00 24.09 9.45
CA PRO A 13 -1.47 25.01 8.43
C PRO A 13 -1.97 24.71 7.00
N ILE A 14 -2.72 23.62 6.83
CA ILE A 14 -3.36 23.21 5.58
C ILE A 14 -4.81 22.86 5.89
N PRO A 15 -5.81 23.56 5.32
CA PRO A 15 -7.20 23.17 5.49
C PRO A 15 -7.42 21.84 4.76
N ILE A 16 -7.51 20.73 5.51
CA ILE A 16 -7.84 19.37 5.02
C ILE A 16 -9.04 19.37 4.04
N ARG A 17 -9.95 20.35 4.19
CA ARG A 17 -11.12 20.55 3.32
C ARG A 17 -10.82 20.88 1.85
N ARG A 18 -9.58 21.16 1.44
CA ARG A 18 -9.23 21.52 0.05
C ARG A 18 -8.22 20.61 -0.64
N LEU A 19 -7.89 19.45 -0.07
CA LEU A 19 -7.15 18.43 -0.82
C LEU A 19 -8.11 17.77 -1.81
N GLN A 20 -8.20 18.36 -3.01
CA GLN A 20 -8.85 17.70 -4.13
C GLN A 20 -7.88 16.63 -4.62
N TYR A 21 -8.26 15.36 -4.45
CA TYR A 21 -7.43 14.23 -4.88
C TYR A 21 -7.05 14.37 -6.35
N SER A 22 -5.76 14.48 -6.61
CA SER A 22 -5.18 14.51 -7.95
C SER A 22 -4.05 13.50 -7.98
N CYS A 23 -4.28 12.39 -8.67
CA CYS A 23 -3.30 11.34 -8.89
C CYS A 23 -3.16 11.13 -10.39
N ARG A 24 -1.91 10.96 -10.84
CA ARG A 24 -1.60 10.64 -12.24
C ARG A 24 -0.76 9.38 -12.29
N ASP A 25 -1.32 8.38 -12.96
CA ASP A 25 -0.62 7.17 -13.31
C ASP A 25 -0.19 7.22 -14.78
N THR A 26 1.12 7.22 -15.02
CA THR A 26 1.70 7.22 -16.37
C THR A 26 2.27 5.87 -16.77
N SER A 27 2.16 4.86 -15.90
CA SER A 27 2.71 3.54 -16.14
C SER A 27 1.95 2.82 -17.24
N PRO A 28 2.62 2.34 -18.31
CA PRO A 28 1.97 1.55 -19.34
C PRO A 28 1.41 0.24 -18.77
N LEU A 29 2.11 -0.38 -17.81
CA LEU A 29 1.70 -1.62 -17.17
C LEU A 29 0.42 -1.42 -16.35
N SER A 30 0.40 -0.40 -15.49
CA SER A 30 -0.77 -0.11 -14.68
C SER A 30 -1.98 0.23 -15.55
N ASN A 31 -1.80 1.14 -16.51
CA ASN A 31 -2.89 1.58 -17.38
C ASN A 31 -3.41 0.48 -18.31
N ALA A 32 -2.55 -0.39 -18.84
CA ALA A 32 -2.96 -1.41 -19.81
C ALA A 32 -3.45 -2.72 -19.17
N ILE A 33 -2.97 -3.08 -17.99
CA ILE A 33 -3.24 -4.39 -17.36
C ILE A 33 -3.91 -4.23 -16.00
N MET A 34 -3.28 -3.50 -15.07
CA MET A 34 -3.71 -3.48 -13.67
C MET A 34 -5.05 -2.76 -13.49
N HIS A 35 -5.21 -1.56 -14.05
CA HIS A 35 -6.46 -0.81 -13.98
C HIS A 35 -7.65 -1.58 -14.58
N PRO A 36 -7.58 -2.16 -15.80
CA PRO A 36 -8.64 -3.03 -16.33
C PRO A 36 -8.95 -4.23 -15.43
N PHE A 37 -7.92 -4.88 -14.88
CA PHE A 37 -8.10 -5.99 -13.94
C PHE A 37 -8.83 -5.55 -12.67
N TRP A 38 -8.39 -4.47 -12.02
CA TRP A 38 -9.03 -3.95 -10.81
C TRP A 38 -10.44 -3.43 -11.06
N ASP A 39 -10.72 -2.79 -12.21
CA ASP A 39 -12.08 -2.40 -12.59
C ASP A 39 -13.00 -3.60 -12.79
N TRP A 40 -12.45 -4.72 -13.27
CA TRP A 40 -13.18 -5.98 -13.35
C TRP A 40 -13.43 -6.59 -11.96
N VAL A 41 -12.40 -6.69 -11.10
CA VAL A 41 -12.52 -7.21 -9.72
C VAL A 41 -13.53 -6.40 -8.90
N THR A 42 -13.47 -5.07 -8.99
CA THR A 42 -14.34 -4.16 -8.22
C THR A 42 -15.82 -4.46 -8.44
N LYS A 43 -16.22 -4.95 -9.63
CA LYS A 43 -17.63 -5.27 -9.95
C LYS A 43 -18.20 -6.37 -9.05
N PHE A 44 -17.36 -7.30 -8.60
CA PHE A 44 -17.76 -8.43 -7.75
C PHE A 44 -17.94 -8.03 -6.28
N TYR A 45 -17.40 -6.90 -5.85
CA TYR A 45 -17.63 -6.44 -4.48
C TYR A 45 -19.08 -6.03 -4.26
N PRO A 46 -19.70 -6.43 -3.13
CA PRO A 46 -21.03 -5.96 -2.79
C PRO A 46 -20.97 -4.47 -2.41
N LYS A 47 -22.05 -3.73 -2.69
CA LYS A 47 -22.10 -2.27 -2.44
C LYS A 47 -22.05 -1.88 -0.95
N TRP A 48 -22.33 -2.81 -0.04
CA TRP A 48 -22.21 -2.57 1.40
C TRP A 48 -20.77 -2.68 1.91
N LEU A 49 -19.85 -3.25 1.10
CA LEU A 49 -18.47 -3.40 1.50
C LEU A 49 -17.78 -2.04 1.50
N ALA A 50 -17.36 -1.62 2.69
CA ALA A 50 -16.68 -0.35 2.91
C ALA A 50 -15.27 -0.37 2.25
N PRO A 51 -14.87 0.69 1.51
CA PRO A 51 -13.54 0.79 0.93
C PRO A 51 -12.42 0.65 1.95
N ASN A 52 -12.50 1.35 3.09
CA ASN A 52 -11.48 1.27 4.12
C ASN A 52 -11.33 -0.13 4.74
N LEU A 53 -12.35 -0.99 4.62
CA LEU A 53 -12.22 -2.39 5.03
C LEU A 53 -11.36 -3.18 4.03
N LEU A 54 -11.44 -2.88 2.73
CA LEU A 54 -10.53 -3.45 1.73
C LEU A 54 -9.09 -3.01 2.01
N THR A 55 -8.86 -1.71 2.20
CA THR A 55 -7.56 -1.15 2.58
C THR A 55 -6.97 -1.87 3.80
N PHE A 56 -7.76 -1.95 4.88
CA PHE A 56 -7.29 -2.55 6.14
C PHE A 56 -7.07 -4.05 6.02
N ALA A 57 -7.95 -4.77 5.31
CA ALA A 57 -7.77 -6.19 5.07
C ALA A 57 -6.49 -6.44 4.25
N GLY A 58 -6.26 -5.68 3.18
CA GLY A 58 -5.05 -5.76 2.37
C GLY A 58 -3.79 -5.51 3.21
N PHE A 59 -3.80 -4.47 4.04
CA PHE A 59 -2.73 -4.19 5.00
C PHE A 59 -2.47 -5.36 5.96
N LEU A 60 -3.50 -5.99 6.51
CA LEU A 60 -3.30 -7.16 7.38
C LEU A 60 -2.70 -8.36 6.65
N LEU A 61 -2.95 -8.52 5.35
CA LEU A 61 -2.30 -9.54 4.53
C LEU A 61 -0.80 -9.23 4.33
N THR A 62 -0.41 -7.95 4.23
CA THR A 62 1.01 -7.56 4.19
C THR A 62 1.72 -7.90 5.50
N VAL A 63 1.09 -7.60 6.63
CA VAL A 63 1.58 -8.00 7.96
C VAL A 63 1.69 -9.53 8.07
N LEU A 64 0.67 -10.27 7.63
CA LEU A 64 0.64 -11.72 7.77
C LEU A 64 1.78 -12.41 7.00
N HIS A 65 2.04 -12.04 5.75
CA HIS A 65 3.14 -12.66 5.01
C HIS A 65 4.50 -12.30 5.61
N PHE A 66 4.66 -11.08 6.13
CA PHE A 66 5.87 -10.67 6.83
C PHE A 66 6.11 -11.55 8.06
N LEU A 67 5.07 -11.80 8.85
CA LEU A 67 5.15 -12.69 10.02
C LEU A 67 5.48 -14.12 9.63
N ILE A 68 4.91 -14.64 8.54
CA ILE A 68 5.24 -15.99 8.03
C ILE A 68 6.73 -16.07 7.67
N LEU A 69 7.26 -15.12 6.89
CA LEU A 69 8.66 -15.14 6.47
C LEU A 69 9.61 -14.98 7.65
N THR A 70 9.33 -14.04 8.55
CA THR A 70 10.18 -13.80 9.74
C THR A 70 10.09 -14.91 10.78
N TYR A 71 8.99 -15.66 10.83
CA TYR A 71 8.90 -16.86 11.66
C TYR A 71 9.90 -17.95 11.21
N TYR A 72 10.01 -18.19 9.90
CA TYR A 72 10.93 -19.19 9.36
C TYR A 72 12.37 -18.68 9.19
N ASN A 73 12.55 -17.40 8.86
CA ASN A 73 13.84 -16.78 8.61
C ASN A 73 13.93 -15.40 9.30
N PRO A 74 14.08 -15.35 10.64
CA PRO A 74 14.08 -14.10 11.39
C PRO A 74 15.28 -13.19 11.10
N HIS A 75 16.37 -13.76 10.58
CA HIS A 75 17.61 -13.03 10.27
C HIS A 75 17.78 -12.72 8.78
N PHE A 76 16.82 -13.14 7.94
CA PHE A 76 16.86 -12.99 6.49
C PHE A 76 18.12 -13.58 5.83
N ASP A 77 18.78 -14.57 6.43
CA ASP A 77 20.07 -15.09 5.98
C ASP A 77 20.03 -16.51 5.39
N ASN A 78 18.94 -17.25 5.64
CA ASN A 78 18.75 -18.62 5.19
C ASN A 78 17.38 -18.84 4.52
N PRO A 79 17.19 -18.55 3.22
CA PRO A 79 15.93 -18.76 2.50
C PRO A 79 15.53 -20.23 2.45
N GLY A 80 16.49 -21.16 2.62
CA GLY A 80 16.22 -22.59 2.71
C GLY A 80 15.43 -23.01 3.96
N SER A 81 15.33 -22.15 4.98
CA SER A 81 14.49 -22.41 6.15
C SER A 81 13.00 -22.17 5.89
N VAL A 82 12.66 -21.45 4.80
CA VAL A 82 11.27 -21.17 4.42
C VAL A 82 10.74 -22.31 3.56
N PRO A 83 9.70 -23.05 4.01
CA PRO A 83 9.17 -24.17 3.24
C PRO A 83 8.47 -23.68 1.96
N GLY A 84 8.50 -24.50 0.89
CA GLY A 84 7.95 -24.12 -0.41
C GLY A 84 6.48 -23.66 -0.40
N TRP A 85 5.64 -24.24 0.45
CA TRP A 85 4.25 -23.81 0.60
C TRP A 85 4.12 -22.40 1.19
N ALA A 86 5.06 -21.99 2.06
CA ALA A 86 5.05 -20.66 2.66
C ALA A 86 5.37 -19.59 1.61
N TRP A 87 6.24 -19.90 0.64
CA TRP A 87 6.47 -19.04 -0.52
C TRP A 87 5.22 -18.86 -1.38
N LEU A 88 4.51 -19.95 -1.68
CA LEU A 88 3.24 -19.90 -2.43
C LEU A 88 2.18 -19.10 -1.68
N LEU A 89 2.07 -19.31 -0.36
CA LEU A 89 1.15 -18.54 0.47
C LEU A 89 1.54 -17.06 0.51
N THR A 90 2.81 -16.72 0.68
CA THR A 90 3.30 -15.33 0.62
C THR A 90 2.94 -14.67 -0.71
N ALA A 91 3.18 -15.34 -1.83
CA ALA A 91 2.83 -14.81 -3.15
C ALA A 91 1.32 -14.54 -3.26
N LEU A 92 0.48 -15.46 -2.79
CA LEU A 92 -0.98 -15.29 -2.77
C LEU A 92 -1.40 -14.12 -1.87
N LEU A 93 -0.83 -14.02 -0.67
CA LEU A 93 -1.14 -12.95 0.29
C LEU A 93 -0.76 -11.57 -0.26
N VAL A 94 0.43 -11.44 -0.85
CA VAL A 94 0.89 -10.18 -1.48
C VAL A 94 0.02 -9.83 -2.68
N PHE A 95 -0.31 -10.80 -3.54
CA PHE A 95 -1.21 -10.58 -4.68
C PHE A 95 -2.60 -10.11 -4.24
N LEU A 96 -3.17 -10.74 -3.21
CA LEU A 96 -4.47 -10.34 -2.66
C LEU A 96 -4.38 -8.95 -2.00
N ALA A 97 -3.33 -8.67 -1.23
CA ALA A 97 -3.11 -7.37 -0.62
C ALA A 97 -3.06 -6.25 -1.66
N HIS A 98 -2.26 -6.45 -2.70
CA HIS A 98 -2.13 -5.52 -3.81
C HIS A 98 -3.44 -5.35 -4.60
N THR A 99 -4.20 -6.43 -4.78
CA THR A 99 -5.52 -6.35 -5.42
C THR A 99 -6.51 -5.55 -4.57
N MET A 100 -6.49 -5.71 -3.24
CA MET A 100 -7.38 -4.96 -2.34
C MET A 100 -7.04 -3.46 -2.34
N ASP A 101 -5.76 -3.13 -2.26
CA ASP A 101 -5.22 -1.77 -2.41
C ASP A 101 -5.67 -1.13 -3.74
N GLY A 102 -5.35 -1.74 -4.89
CA GLY A 102 -5.73 -1.19 -6.21
C GLY A 102 -7.24 -1.09 -6.47
N THR A 103 -8.08 -1.73 -5.67
CA THR A 103 -9.54 -1.73 -5.84
C THR A 103 -10.31 -0.88 -4.82
N ASP A 104 -9.69 -0.42 -3.72
CA ASP A 104 -10.42 0.29 -2.66
C ASP A 104 -10.94 1.66 -3.11
N GLY A 105 -10.15 2.45 -3.83
CA GLY A 105 -10.52 3.76 -4.35
C GLY A 105 -11.53 3.62 -5.48
N LYS A 106 -11.46 2.52 -6.25
CA LYS A 106 -12.44 2.17 -7.28
C LYS A 106 -13.78 1.84 -6.63
N GLN A 107 -13.76 1.07 -5.54
CA GLN A 107 -14.96 0.81 -4.73
C GLN A 107 -15.50 2.10 -4.12
N ALA A 108 -14.66 2.98 -3.57
CA ALA A 108 -15.07 4.26 -2.99
C ALA A 108 -15.78 5.17 -3.98
N ARG A 109 -15.29 5.23 -5.23
CA ARG A 109 -15.95 5.94 -6.33
C ARG A 109 -17.29 5.30 -6.69
N ARG A 110 -17.36 3.96 -6.73
CA ARG A 110 -18.57 3.19 -7.05
C ARG A 110 -19.67 3.35 -6.00
N THR A 111 -19.32 3.47 -4.72
CA THR A 111 -20.26 3.62 -3.60
C THR A 111 -20.54 5.09 -3.25
N GLY A 112 -19.83 6.05 -3.86
CA GLY A 112 -19.96 7.48 -3.54
C GLY A 112 -19.40 7.84 -2.16
N SER A 113 -18.48 7.03 -1.63
CA SER A 113 -17.90 7.20 -0.29
C SER A 113 -16.44 7.67 -0.31
N SER A 114 -15.97 8.23 -1.42
CA SER A 114 -14.64 8.85 -1.52
C SER A 114 -14.53 10.03 -0.54
N SER A 115 -13.44 10.07 0.24
CA SER A 115 -13.21 11.14 1.22
C SER A 115 -11.72 11.36 1.47
N PRO A 116 -11.29 12.57 1.88
CA PRO A 116 -9.89 12.84 2.25
C PRO A 116 -9.39 11.97 3.42
N LEU A 117 -10.30 11.54 4.32
CA LEU A 117 -9.96 10.64 5.42
C LEU A 117 -9.68 9.21 4.93
N GLY A 118 -10.48 8.72 3.98
CA GLY A 118 -10.25 7.41 3.36
C GLY A 118 -8.91 7.38 2.62
N GLU A 119 -8.60 8.43 1.86
CA GLU A 119 -7.30 8.60 1.21
C GLU A 119 -6.13 8.66 2.20
N LEU A 120 -6.26 9.42 3.30
CA LEU A 120 -5.24 9.45 4.35
C LEU A 120 -5.03 8.08 4.99
N PHE A 121 -6.11 7.32 5.19
CA PHE A 121 -6.06 5.98 5.76
C PHE A 121 -5.32 5.01 4.85
N ASP A 122 -5.66 5.00 3.56
CA ASP A 122 -5.02 4.24 2.49
C ASP A 122 -3.51 4.48 2.42
N HIS A 123 -3.13 5.74 2.21
CA HIS A 123 -1.73 6.16 2.20
C HIS A 123 -0.97 5.81 3.50
N GLY A 124 -1.65 5.86 4.65
CA GLY A 124 -1.09 5.46 5.93
C GLY A 124 -0.78 3.97 5.99
N CYS A 125 -1.69 3.13 5.50
CA CYS A 125 -1.49 1.69 5.37
C CYS A 125 -0.36 1.37 4.39
N ASP A 126 -0.30 2.02 3.23
CA ASP A 126 0.79 1.84 2.26
C ASP A 126 2.17 2.17 2.82
N SER A 127 2.25 3.25 3.59
CA SER A 127 3.49 3.68 4.24
C SER A 127 4.09 2.57 5.12
N TRP A 128 3.24 1.83 5.85
CA TRP A 128 3.65 0.69 6.66
C TRP A 128 3.91 -0.57 5.83
N SER A 129 3.09 -0.83 4.81
CA SER A 129 3.27 -1.95 3.89
C SER A 129 4.64 -1.92 3.19
N MET A 130 5.25 -0.74 3.04
CA MET A 130 6.63 -0.61 2.55
C MET A 130 7.71 -1.21 3.46
N PHE A 131 7.42 -1.49 4.72
CA PHE A 131 8.30 -2.28 5.59
C PHE A 131 8.06 -3.78 5.45
N PHE A 132 6.81 -4.18 5.19
CA PHE A 132 6.41 -5.59 5.23
C PHE A 132 6.63 -6.30 3.90
N ILE A 133 6.18 -5.70 2.79
CA ILE A 133 6.24 -6.30 1.44
C ILE A 133 7.67 -6.72 1.05
N PRO A 134 8.73 -5.91 1.28
CA PRO A 134 10.09 -6.28 0.89
C PRO A 134 10.67 -7.50 1.60
N ALA A 135 10.04 -8.02 2.67
CA ALA A 135 10.56 -9.19 3.40
C ALA A 135 10.81 -10.40 2.50
N ALA A 136 10.01 -10.62 1.45
CA ALA A 136 10.25 -11.69 0.48
C ALA A 136 11.58 -11.48 -0.27
N LEU A 137 11.81 -10.27 -0.77
CA LEU A 137 13.05 -9.89 -1.44
C LEU A 137 14.26 -9.99 -0.48
N LEU A 138 14.13 -9.46 0.73
CA LEU A 138 15.20 -9.52 1.74
C LEU A 138 15.56 -10.96 2.11
N THR A 139 14.56 -11.84 2.26
CA THR A 139 14.76 -13.27 2.54
C THR A 139 15.53 -13.96 1.41
N MET A 140 15.19 -13.66 0.15
CA MET A 140 15.84 -14.26 -1.02
C MET A 140 17.26 -13.74 -1.25
N CYS A 141 17.47 -12.44 -1.09
CA CYS A 141 18.76 -11.81 -1.34
C CYS A 141 19.74 -11.95 -0.18
N GLY A 142 19.27 -12.22 1.04
CA GLY A 142 20.10 -12.07 2.21
C GLY A 142 21.22 -13.09 2.36
N SER A 143 21.09 -14.32 1.84
CA SER A 143 22.24 -15.26 1.77
C SER A 143 23.38 -14.80 0.88
N TYR A 144 23.11 -13.86 -0.04
CA TYR A 144 24.09 -13.34 -1.00
C TYR A 144 24.51 -11.90 -0.67
N SER A 145 24.10 -11.38 0.48
CA SER A 145 24.28 -9.99 0.85
C SER A 145 24.73 -9.85 2.31
N THR A 146 25.05 -8.62 2.71
CA THR A 146 25.38 -8.30 4.10
C THR A 146 24.23 -7.54 4.75
N PRO A 147 24.05 -7.60 6.09
CA PRO A 147 22.98 -6.88 6.77
C PRO A 147 22.95 -5.38 6.46
N ILE A 148 24.12 -4.75 6.32
CA ILE A 148 24.22 -3.33 5.96
C ILE A 148 23.71 -3.05 4.53
N ARG A 149 23.96 -3.95 3.58
CA ARG A 149 23.45 -3.81 2.20
C ARG A 149 21.94 -4.01 2.15
N LEU A 150 21.41 -4.98 2.89
CA LEU A 150 19.97 -5.21 3.02
C LEU A 150 19.26 -4.02 3.69
N PHE A 151 19.89 -3.41 4.70
CA PHE A 151 19.42 -2.17 5.31
C PHE A 151 19.32 -1.03 4.28
N PHE A 152 20.38 -0.79 3.49
CA PHE A 152 20.33 0.23 2.45
C PHE A 152 19.30 -0.10 1.36
N LEU A 153 19.13 -1.37 0.98
CA LEU A 153 18.09 -1.79 0.05
C LEU A 153 16.69 -1.44 0.57
N GLN A 154 16.40 -1.76 1.85
CA GLN A 154 15.13 -1.38 2.49
C GLN A 154 14.93 0.14 2.50
N TRP A 155 15.96 0.92 2.80
CA TRP A 155 15.89 2.38 2.79
C TRP A 155 15.65 2.97 1.40
N ILE A 156 16.22 2.38 0.35
CA ILE A 156 15.97 2.80 -1.03
C ILE A 156 14.48 2.60 -1.38
N LEU A 157 13.91 1.45 -1.03
CA LEU A 157 12.48 1.17 -1.27
C LEU A 157 11.57 2.15 -0.52
N LEU A 158 11.86 2.43 0.75
CA LEU A 158 11.15 3.44 1.54
C LEU A 158 11.30 4.84 0.94
N TRP A 159 12.49 5.19 0.46
CA TRP A 159 12.74 6.50 -0.14
C TRP A 159 11.95 6.69 -1.45
N THR A 160 11.79 5.64 -2.26
CA THR A 160 10.94 5.69 -3.47
C THR A 160 9.50 6.07 -3.10
N PHE A 161 8.95 5.49 -2.03
CA PHE A 161 7.60 5.83 -1.56
C PHE A 161 7.52 7.23 -0.94
N LEU A 162 8.47 7.59 -0.07
CA LEU A 162 8.47 8.89 0.60
C LEU A 162 8.68 10.05 -0.38
N SER A 163 9.51 9.86 -1.42
CA SER A 163 9.77 10.89 -2.42
C SER A 163 8.53 11.21 -3.28
N SER A 164 7.69 10.23 -3.64
CA SER A 164 6.43 10.50 -4.34
C SER A 164 5.42 11.26 -3.47
N HIS A 165 5.40 10.98 -2.16
CA HIS A 165 4.57 11.69 -1.20
C HIS A 165 5.07 13.11 -0.92
N TRP A 166 6.39 13.28 -0.90
CA TRP A 166 7.02 14.59 -0.82
C TRP A 166 6.73 15.42 -2.08
N GLU A 167 6.78 14.82 -3.26
CA GLU A 167 6.38 15.46 -4.51
C GLU A 167 4.90 15.87 -4.49
N LYS A 168 4.01 14.99 -4.01
CA LYS A 168 2.59 15.31 -3.82
C LYS A 168 2.41 16.50 -2.88
N TYR A 169 3.16 16.55 -1.79
CA TYR A 169 3.11 17.67 -0.84
C TYR A 169 3.46 19.01 -1.49
N ILE A 170 4.44 19.02 -2.40
CA ILE A 170 4.87 20.24 -3.11
C ILE A 170 3.93 20.60 -4.27
N THR A 171 3.57 19.64 -5.11
CA THR A 171 2.89 19.87 -6.38
C THR A 171 1.36 19.78 -6.30
N GLY A 172 0.83 19.15 -5.24
CA GLY A 172 -0.58 18.80 -5.11
C GLY A 172 -1.02 17.61 -5.96
N VAL A 173 -0.09 16.94 -6.68
CA VAL A 173 -0.38 15.78 -7.52
C VAL A 173 0.46 14.58 -7.08
N LEU A 174 -0.17 13.44 -6.83
CA LEU A 174 0.55 12.19 -6.62
C LEU A 174 0.91 11.56 -7.97
N PHE A 175 2.20 11.41 -8.24
CA PHE A 175 2.67 10.61 -9.37
C PHE A 175 3.00 9.20 -8.86
N LEU A 176 2.36 8.19 -9.47
CA LEU A 176 2.60 6.80 -9.09
C LEU A 176 3.92 6.31 -9.72
N PRO A 177 4.87 5.81 -8.91
CA PRO A 177 6.15 5.36 -9.42
C PRO A 177 6.02 4.01 -10.11
N TRP A 178 6.49 3.91 -11.36
CA TRP A 178 6.42 2.67 -12.15
C TRP A 178 7.15 1.49 -11.50
N ALA A 179 8.18 1.78 -10.70
CA ALA A 179 8.93 0.77 -9.97
C ALA A 179 8.03 -0.07 -9.05
N PHE A 180 6.95 0.51 -8.53
CA PHE A 180 5.99 -0.20 -7.70
C PHE A 180 5.21 -1.23 -8.52
N ASP A 181 4.72 -0.83 -9.71
CA ASP A 181 3.97 -1.74 -10.60
C ASP A 181 4.84 -2.93 -11.05
N PHE A 182 6.12 -2.69 -11.36
CA PHE A 182 7.03 -3.77 -11.75
C PHE A 182 7.40 -4.68 -10.59
N ALA A 183 7.46 -4.17 -9.36
CA ALA A 183 7.79 -4.97 -8.18
C ALA A 183 6.65 -5.93 -7.77
N GLN A 184 5.47 -5.78 -8.36
CA GLN A 184 4.26 -6.55 -8.05
C GLN A 184 3.90 -7.60 -9.12
N LEU A 185 4.71 -7.73 -10.18
CA LEU A 185 4.69 -8.83 -11.15
C LEU A 185 5.57 -10.00 -10.69
#